data_AF-A0A7W6CZZ3-F1
#
_entry.id   AF-A0A7W6CZZ3-F1
#
_cell.length_a   1.000
_cell.length_b   1.000
_cell.length_c   1.000
_cell.angle_alpha   90.00
_cell.angle_beta   90.00
_cell.angle_gamma   90.00
#
_symmetry.space_group_name_H-M   'P 1'
#
loop_
_entity.id
_entity.type
_entity.pdbx_description
1 polymer ?
#
loop_
_entity_poly.entity_id
_entity_poly.type
_entity_poly.pdbx_seq_one_letter_code
_entity_poly.pdbx_strand_id
1 'polypeptide(L)'
;MRGRQLPGVVPPAPAAAPRGSAAASNVTAIGGRPAATAISGQTATALKRDPAPEEALSHLAWEAPSPAPAAKTADARRMEARLKGYEGESCSECGNFTMVRNGTCLKCDTCGSTSGCS
;
A
#
# COMPACT_ATOMS: atom_id res chain seq x y z
N MET A 1 -49.79 -5.94 11.17
CA MET A 1 -49.67 -5.02 10.01
C MET A 1 -48.78 -3.86 10.43
N ARG A 2 -47.45 -3.90 10.35
CA ARG A 2 -46.65 -3.93 9.11
C ARG A 2 -45.24 -4.39 9.47
N GLY A 3 -44.81 -5.50 8.87
CA GLY A 3 -43.43 -5.95 8.89
C GLY A 3 -42.54 -4.95 8.16
N ARG A 4 -41.42 -4.59 8.77
CA ARG A 4 -40.43 -3.69 8.19
C ARG A 4 -39.29 -4.56 7.67
N GLN A 5 -39.44 -4.93 6.40
CA GLN A 5 -38.49 -5.66 5.58
C GLN A 5 -37.12 -4.98 5.59
N LEU A 6 -36.07 -5.68 6.04
CA LEU A 6 -34.70 -5.48 5.57
C LEU A 6 -34.12 -6.89 5.45
N PRO A 7 -33.80 -7.35 4.23
CA PRO A 7 -32.38 -7.44 3.92
C PRO A 7 -32.07 -7.27 2.43
N GLY A 8 -30.98 -6.56 2.13
CA GLY A 8 -30.49 -6.42 0.77
C GLY A 8 -29.06 -5.91 0.74
N VAL A 9 -28.16 -6.58 1.45
CA VAL A 9 -26.72 -6.42 1.20
C VAL A 9 -26.45 -6.99 -0.18
N VAL A 10 -26.20 -6.10 -1.14
CA VAL A 10 -25.77 -6.44 -2.50
C VAL A 10 -24.32 -6.93 -2.43
N PRO A 11 -24.00 -8.16 -2.87
CA PRO A 11 -22.61 -8.59 -2.97
C PRO A 11 -21.91 -7.85 -4.13
N PRO A 12 -20.61 -7.54 -4.03
CA PRO A 12 -19.86 -7.00 -5.16
C PRO A 12 -19.69 -8.07 -6.25
N ALA A 13 -20.03 -7.70 -7.49
CA ALA A 13 -19.85 -8.53 -8.68
C ALA A 13 -18.36 -8.84 -8.93
N PRO A 14 -18.01 -10.02 -9.45
CA PRO A 14 -16.64 -10.29 -9.91
C PRO A 14 -16.38 -9.52 -11.21
N ALA A 15 -15.34 -8.68 -11.19
CA ALA A 15 -14.83 -8.00 -12.38
C ALA A 15 -14.34 -9.03 -13.40
N ALA A 16 -14.86 -8.91 -14.61
CA ALA A 16 -14.54 -9.76 -15.75
C ALA A 16 -13.06 -9.69 -16.13
N ALA A 17 -12.46 -10.84 -16.42
CA ALA A 17 -11.14 -10.96 -17.02
C ALA A 17 -11.07 -10.21 -18.37
N PRO A 18 -9.91 -9.61 -18.74
CA PRO A 18 -9.75 -9.01 -20.04
C PRO A 18 -9.77 -10.08 -21.12
N ARG A 19 -10.82 -10.05 -21.94
CA ARG A 19 -10.92 -10.81 -23.18
C ARG A 19 -9.84 -10.27 -24.12
N GLY A 20 -8.84 -11.10 -24.40
CA GLY A 20 -7.83 -10.82 -25.41
C GLY A 20 -8.50 -10.48 -26.74
N SER A 21 -8.25 -9.28 -27.23
CA SER A 21 -8.62 -8.88 -28.58
C SER A 21 -7.36 -8.89 -29.42
N ALA A 22 -7.15 -10.02 -30.09
CA ALA A 22 -6.25 -10.10 -31.22
C ALA A 22 -6.87 -9.28 -32.36
N ALA A 23 -6.28 -8.14 -32.69
CA ALA A 23 -6.65 -7.37 -33.87
C ALA A 23 -5.39 -6.81 -34.54
N ALA A 24 -5.08 -7.46 -35.67
CA ALA A 24 -4.31 -6.98 -36.82
C ALA A 24 -2.85 -6.55 -36.62
N SER A 25 -1.98 -7.51 -36.93
CA SER A 25 -0.59 -7.33 -37.32
C SER A 25 -0.41 -6.23 -38.38
N ASN A 26 0.55 -5.33 -38.13
CA ASN A 26 1.20 -4.51 -39.15
C ASN A 26 2.72 -4.73 -39.10
N VAL A 27 3.16 -5.99 -39.12
CA VAL A 27 4.57 -6.30 -39.41
C VAL A 27 4.74 -6.23 -40.92
N THR A 28 5.36 -5.15 -41.40
CA THR A 28 5.83 -5.06 -42.77
C THR A 28 6.97 -6.06 -42.93
N ALA A 29 6.73 -7.15 -43.67
CA ALA A 29 7.77 -8.11 -44.02
C ALA A 29 8.84 -7.39 -44.85
N ILE A 30 10.03 -7.23 -44.28
CA ILE A 30 11.19 -6.72 -45.00
C ILE A 30 11.64 -7.84 -45.93
N GLY A 31 11.31 -7.69 -47.21
CA GLY A 31 11.64 -8.64 -48.27
C GLY A 31 13.13 -8.97 -48.30
N GLY A 32 13.43 -10.26 -48.45
CA GLY A 32 14.77 -10.81 -48.34
C GLY A 32 15.74 -10.31 -49.42
N ARG A 33 16.98 -10.09 -48.98
CA ARG A 33 18.21 -10.23 -49.78
C ARG A 33 19.29 -10.84 -48.90
N PRO A 34 19.72 -12.10 -49.10
CA PRO A 34 20.96 -12.58 -48.50
C PRO A 34 22.12 -12.13 -49.37
N ALA A 35 22.64 -10.93 -49.12
CA ALA A 35 23.93 -10.52 -49.66
C ALA A 35 24.96 -10.68 -48.55
N ALA A 36 25.53 -11.89 -48.48
CA ALA A 36 26.77 -12.13 -47.76
C ALA A 36 27.81 -11.13 -48.24
N THR A 37 28.19 -10.19 -47.38
CA THR A 37 29.46 -9.49 -47.49
C THR A 37 30.21 -9.82 -46.23
N ALA A 38 31.20 -10.69 -46.38
CA ALA A 38 32.23 -10.92 -45.38
C ALA A 38 32.90 -9.58 -45.08
N ILE A 39 32.71 -9.08 -43.87
CA ILE A 39 33.51 -7.96 -43.36
C ILE A 39 34.48 -8.57 -42.36
N SER A 40 35.73 -8.55 -42.80
CA SER A 40 36.93 -9.02 -42.16
C SER A 40 37.09 -8.49 -40.74
N GLY A 41 37.81 -9.30 -39.94
CA GLY A 41 38.01 -9.17 -38.50
C GLY A 41 38.23 -7.76 -37.99
N GLN A 42 37.42 -7.39 -37.01
CA GLN A 42 37.77 -6.43 -35.98
C GLN A 42 37.58 -7.16 -34.65
N THR A 43 38.69 -7.69 -34.13
CA THR A 43 38.75 -8.21 -32.77
C THR A 43 38.53 -7.03 -31.83
N ALA A 44 37.34 -6.97 -31.22
CA ALA A 44 36.98 -5.97 -30.25
C ALA A 44 37.92 -6.06 -29.02
N THR A 45 38.96 -5.24 -28.98
CA THR A 45 39.71 -4.96 -27.75
C THR A 45 38.88 -4.00 -26.87
N ALA A 46 37.68 -4.43 -26.49
CA ALA A 46 36.69 -3.63 -25.76
C ALA A 46 36.68 -3.93 -24.26
N LEU A 47 37.71 -4.59 -23.72
CA LEU A 47 37.79 -4.88 -22.28
C LEU A 47 39.14 -4.48 -21.70
N LYS A 48 39.46 -3.18 -21.78
CA LYS A 48 40.28 -2.56 -20.74
C LYS A 48 39.39 -2.47 -19.50
N ARG A 49 39.63 -3.37 -18.55
CA ARG A 49 39.12 -3.24 -17.18
C ARG A 49 39.95 -2.16 -16.51
N ASP A 50 39.58 -0.91 -16.76
CA ASP A 50 39.95 0.19 -15.89
C ASP A 50 39.23 0.01 -14.54
N PRO A 51 39.94 0.08 -13.40
CA PRO A 51 39.32 0.00 -12.09
C PRO A 51 38.64 1.32 -11.73
N ALA A 52 37.42 1.18 -11.22
CA ALA A 52 36.66 2.12 -10.39
C ALA A 52 36.08 3.39 -11.04
N PRO A 53 34.74 3.48 -11.03
CA PRO A 53 34.04 4.69 -10.66
C PRO A 53 33.27 4.40 -9.36
N GLU A 54 33.96 4.03 -8.28
CA GLU A 54 33.32 3.95 -6.95
C GLU A 54 32.93 5.35 -6.43
N GLU A 55 33.50 6.43 -6.97
CA GLU A 55 33.06 7.80 -6.70
C GLU A 55 31.77 8.18 -7.43
N ALA A 56 31.50 7.65 -8.63
CA ALA A 56 30.32 8.06 -9.40
C ALA A 56 29.00 7.55 -8.79
N LEU A 57 29.03 6.43 -8.04
CA LEU A 57 27.86 5.92 -7.34
C LEU A 57 27.57 6.66 -6.02
N SER A 58 28.57 7.30 -5.42
CA SER A 58 28.40 8.06 -4.16
C SER A 58 27.61 9.36 -4.37
N HIS A 59 27.63 9.92 -5.58
CA HIS A 59 26.86 11.10 -5.95
C HIS A 59 25.38 10.82 -6.25
N LEU A 60 24.99 9.55 -6.40
CA LEU A 60 23.58 9.19 -6.34
C LEU A 60 23.19 9.18 -4.86
N ALA A 61 22.99 10.38 -4.33
CA ALA A 61 22.41 10.62 -3.03
C ALA A 61 21.02 9.96 -3.01
N TRP A 62 21.00 8.69 -2.63
CA TRP A 62 19.79 8.02 -2.21
C TRP A 62 19.37 8.74 -0.93
N GLU A 63 18.54 9.76 -1.10
CA GLU A 63 17.91 10.48 -0.01
C GLU A 63 17.24 9.44 0.89
N ALA A 64 17.78 9.25 2.09
CA ALA A 64 17.15 8.39 3.07
C ALA A 64 15.73 8.92 3.31
N PRO A 65 14.69 8.06 3.33
CA PRO A 65 13.34 8.53 3.56
C PRO A 65 13.32 9.31 4.87
N SER A 66 12.93 10.60 4.78
CA SER A 66 12.73 11.46 5.94
C SER A 66 11.91 10.71 6.99
N PRO A 67 12.28 10.76 8.29
CA PRO A 67 11.54 10.01 9.30
C PRO A 67 10.09 10.47 9.25
N ALA A 68 9.20 9.55 8.85
CA ALA A 68 7.77 9.78 8.85
C ALA A 68 7.37 10.35 10.21
N PRO A 69 6.44 11.32 10.29
CA PRO A 69 6.03 11.90 11.56
C PRO A 69 5.68 10.75 12.48
N ALA A 70 6.41 10.64 13.59
CA ALA A 70 6.32 9.51 14.50
C ALA A 70 4.85 9.24 14.77
N ALA A 71 4.31 8.18 14.13
CA ALA A 71 2.91 7.86 14.23
C ALA A 71 2.63 7.75 15.72
N LYS A 72 1.76 8.63 16.25
CA LYS A 72 1.46 8.64 17.68
C LYS A 72 1.17 7.20 18.08
N THR A 73 2.12 6.62 18.80
CA THR A 73 2.08 5.20 19.15
C THR A 73 0.76 4.95 19.87
N ALA A 74 0.26 3.72 19.82
CA ALA A 74 -0.97 3.39 20.54
C ALA A 74 -0.88 3.84 22.01
N ASP A 75 0.32 3.74 22.61
CA ASP A 75 0.62 4.29 23.94
C ASP A 75 0.49 5.81 24.04
N ALA A 76 1.00 6.58 23.08
CA ALA A 76 0.81 8.03 23.07
C ALA A 76 -0.69 8.40 23.04
N ARG A 77 -1.50 7.66 22.27
CA ARG A 77 -2.96 7.89 22.21
C ARG A 77 -3.67 7.47 23.50
N ARG A 78 -3.25 6.37 24.14
CA ARG A 78 -3.75 5.96 25.47
C ARG A 78 -3.43 6.97 26.55
N MET A 79 -2.19 7.47 26.56
CA MET A 79 -1.73 8.50 27.49
C MET A 79 -2.55 9.79 27.32
N GLU A 80 -2.76 10.21 26.08
CA GLU A 80 -3.57 11.40 25.77
C GLU A 80 -5.03 11.24 26.22
N ALA A 81 -5.60 10.04 26.11
CA ALA A 81 -6.94 9.74 26.60
C ALA A 81 -7.00 9.78 28.14
N ARG A 82 -6.02 9.20 28.84
CA ARG A 82 -5.92 9.24 30.30
C ARG A 82 -5.77 10.66 30.85
N LEU A 83 -4.98 11.49 30.18
CA LEU A 83 -4.85 12.91 30.52
C LEU A 83 -6.18 13.67 30.38
N LYS A 84 -7.04 13.24 29.45
CA LYS A 84 -8.38 13.79 29.24
C LYS A 84 -9.45 13.22 30.20
N GLY A 85 -9.08 12.31 31.11
CA GLY A 85 -10.00 11.68 32.07
C GLY A 85 -10.73 10.44 31.55
N TYR A 86 -10.32 9.90 30.41
CA TYR A 86 -10.78 8.61 29.90
C TYR A 86 -9.95 7.47 30.49
N GLU A 87 -10.47 6.24 30.52
CA GLU A 87 -9.73 5.11 31.12
C GLU A 87 -8.50 4.68 30.27
N GLY A 88 -8.45 5.10 29.00
CA GLY A 88 -7.38 4.73 28.06
C GLY A 88 -7.50 3.27 27.57
N GLU A 89 -8.69 2.70 27.69
CA GLU A 89 -9.06 1.39 27.17
C GLU A 89 -9.42 1.49 25.69
N SER A 90 -8.90 0.57 24.86
CA SER A 90 -9.20 0.54 23.43
C SER A 90 -10.54 -0.13 23.19
N CYS A 91 -11.47 0.62 22.60
CA CYS A 91 -12.74 0.10 22.14
C CYS A 91 -12.53 -0.99 21.07
N SER A 92 -13.15 -2.16 21.24
CA SER A 92 -13.05 -3.29 20.30
C SER A 92 -13.71 -3.04 18.95
N GLU A 93 -14.66 -2.11 18.87
CA GLU A 93 -15.42 -1.81 17.65
C GLU A 93 -14.71 -0.78 16.75
N CYS A 94 -14.13 0.28 17.34
CA CYS A 94 -13.55 1.40 16.59
C CYS A 94 -12.07 1.66 16.88
N GLY A 95 -11.45 0.97 17.83
CA GLY A 95 -10.03 1.10 18.16
C GLY A 95 -9.62 2.41 18.82
N ASN A 96 -10.58 3.22 19.28
CA ASN A 96 -10.33 4.48 19.98
C ASN A 96 -10.19 4.26 21.49
N PHE A 97 -9.42 5.15 22.14
CA PHE A 97 -9.08 5.04 23.57
C PHE A 97 -9.94 5.92 24.50
N THR A 98 -10.97 6.57 23.94
CA THR A 98 -11.83 7.54 24.62
C THR A 98 -13.03 6.84 25.27
N MET A 99 -12.79 5.85 26.12
CA MET A 99 -13.86 5.18 26.86
C MET A 99 -14.11 5.83 28.24
N VAL A 100 -15.37 6.18 28.50
CA VAL A 100 -15.86 6.89 29.70
C VAL A 100 -16.67 5.95 30.57
N ARG A 101 -16.40 5.98 31.87
CA ARG A 101 -17.21 5.27 32.86
C ARG A 101 -18.54 6.00 33.11
N ASN A 102 -19.63 5.43 32.61
CA ASN A 102 -20.99 5.90 32.84
C ASN A 102 -21.70 4.95 33.80
N GLY A 103 -21.32 5.02 35.08
CA GLY A 103 -21.78 4.06 36.11
C GLY A 103 -20.93 2.79 36.13
N THR A 104 -21.58 1.62 36.05
CA THR A 104 -20.88 0.33 35.91
C THR A 104 -20.35 0.12 34.48
N CYS A 105 -21.03 0.71 33.50
CA CYS A 105 -20.68 0.58 32.09
C CYS A 105 -19.53 1.51 31.67
N LEU A 106 -18.75 1.02 30.72
CA LEU A 106 -17.70 1.71 30.00
C LEU A 106 -18.23 2.04 28.60
N LYS A 107 -18.34 3.32 28.24
CA LYS A 107 -18.94 3.80 26.98
C LYS A 107 -17.89 4.45 26.10
N CYS A 108 -17.82 4.05 24.84
CA CYS A 108 -17.00 4.73 23.85
C CYS A 108 -17.71 6.01 23.36
N ASP A 109 -17.08 7.16 23.52
CA ASP A 109 -17.63 8.42 23.01
C ASP A 109 -17.57 8.55 21.48
N THR A 110 -16.74 7.75 20.80
CA THR A 110 -16.62 7.81 19.33
C THR A 110 -17.71 7.01 18.62
N CYS A 111 -17.96 5.77 19.04
CA CYS A 111 -18.91 4.87 18.37
C CYS A 111 -20.16 4.56 19.20
N GLY A 112 -20.21 4.96 20.47
CA GLY A 112 -21.34 4.72 21.36
C GLY A 112 -21.41 3.32 21.96
N SER A 113 -20.49 2.42 21.62
CA SER A 113 -20.45 1.06 22.17
C SER A 113 -20.22 1.07 23.68
N THR A 114 -20.95 0.23 24.40
CA THR A 114 -20.84 0.09 25.86
C THR A 114 -20.40 -1.32 26.24
N SER A 115 -19.39 -1.43 27.11
CA SER A 115 -18.95 -2.67 27.74
C SER A 115 -19.23 -2.61 29.26
N GLY A 116 -19.30 -3.76 29.93
CA GLY A 116 -19.33 -3.80 31.40
C GLY A 116 -20.66 -3.45 32.09
N CYS A 117 -21.79 -3.54 31.40
CA CYS A 117 -23.11 -3.35 31.99
C CYS A 117 -23.62 -4.66 32.65
N SER A 118 -23.16 -4.97 33.86
CA SER A 118 -23.80 -5.97 34.74
C SER A 118 -24.82 -5.32 35.65
#